data_AF-A0A2M7DZG3-F1
#
_entry.id   AF-A0A2M7DZG3-F1
#
_cell.length_a   1.000
_cell.length_b   1.000
_cell.length_c   1.000
_cell.angle_alpha   90.00
_cell.angle_beta   90.00
_cell.angle_gamma   90.00
#
_symmetry.space_group_name_H-M   'P 1'
#
loop_
_entity.id
_entity.type
_entity.pdbx_description
1 polymer ?
#
loop_
_entity_poly.entity_id
_entity_poly.type
_entity_poly.pdbx_seq_one_letter_code
_entity_poly.pdbx_strand_id
1 'polypeptide(L)'
;MTHQNDDNESLSPQEIKFNDLIKRGDDLFSISIYRYAKDWYARALELHVNDKLAGQKLNELSIKQKFEQKAILTILVVAVVVIGVVWIMNI
;
A
#
# COMPACT_ATOMS: atom_id res chain seq x y z
N MET A 1 -28.31 14.41 -33.40
CA MET A 1 -26.87 14.60 -33.16
C MET A 1 -26.70 14.76 -31.66
N THR A 2 -26.47 13.67 -30.93
CA THR A 2 -26.28 13.73 -29.47
C THR A 2 -24.97 14.46 -29.21
N HIS A 3 -25.05 15.57 -28.49
CA HIS A 3 -23.89 16.31 -28.01
C HIS A 3 -23.05 15.37 -27.13
N GLN A 4 -22.02 14.78 -27.74
CA GLN A 4 -20.85 14.30 -27.02
C GLN A 4 -20.22 15.57 -26.45
N ASN A 5 -20.56 15.88 -25.20
CA ASN A 5 -19.71 16.73 -24.39
C ASN A 5 -18.46 15.90 -24.17
N ASP A 6 -17.41 16.23 -24.91
CA ASP A 6 -16.08 15.77 -24.66
C ASP A 6 -15.75 16.15 -23.22
N ASP A 7 -15.84 15.16 -22.32
CA ASP A 7 -15.37 15.21 -20.95
C ASP A 7 -13.83 15.32 -20.99
N ASN A 8 -13.30 16.43 -21.50
CA ASN A 8 -11.92 16.83 -21.25
C ASN A 8 -11.89 17.44 -19.84
N GLU A 9 -12.25 16.64 -18.83
CA GLU A 9 -12.20 17.04 -17.43
C GLU A 9 -10.74 17.38 -17.10
N SER A 10 -10.41 18.66 -17.24
CA SER A 10 -9.11 19.20 -16.89
C SER A 10 -9.03 19.11 -15.38
N LEU A 11 -8.52 17.98 -14.90
CA LEU A 11 -8.34 17.70 -13.49
C LEU A 11 -7.73 18.92 -12.80
N SER A 12 -8.38 19.36 -11.73
CA SER A 12 -7.86 20.42 -10.89
C SER A 12 -6.47 20.03 -10.35
N PRO A 13 -5.62 21.01 -10.00
CA PRO A 13 -4.31 20.71 -9.40
C PRO A 13 -4.39 19.82 -8.16
N GLN A 14 -5.51 19.84 -7.45
CA GLN A 14 -5.76 18.99 -6.28
C GLN A 14 -6.08 17.55 -6.70
N GLU A 15 -6.88 17.35 -7.74
CA GLU A 15 -7.16 16.02 -8.31
C GLU A 15 -5.92 15.35 -8.89
N ILE A 16 -5.05 16.13 -9.55
CA ILE A 16 -3.76 15.63 -10.05
C ILE A 16 -2.89 15.15 -8.89
N LYS A 17 -2.77 15.95 -7.82
CA LYS A 17 -2.03 15.58 -6.62
C LYS A 17 -2.64 14.35 -5.95
N PHE A 18 -3.96 14.31 -5.83
CA PHE A 18 -4.68 13.17 -5.26
C PHE A 18 -4.36 11.89 -6.03
N ASN A 19 -4.47 11.91 -7.37
CA ASN A 19 -4.16 10.76 -8.21
C ASN A 19 -2.70 10.32 -8.08
N ASP A 20 -1.74 11.25 -7.99
CA ASP A 20 -0.33 10.92 -7.75
C ASP A 20 -0.11 10.27 -6.38
N LEU A 21 -0.75 10.77 -5.33
CA LEU A 21 -0.67 10.18 -3.98
C LEU A 21 -1.27 8.77 -3.94
N ILE A 22 -2.44 8.56 -4.56
CA ILE A 22 -3.07 7.25 -4.66
C ILE A 22 -2.16 6.28 -5.43
N LYS A 23 -1.61 6.72 -6.57
CA LYS A 23 -0.72 5.89 -7.38
C LYS A 23 0.54 5.47 -6.62
N ARG A 24 1.20 6.40 -5.92
CA ARG A 24 2.38 6.08 -5.08
C ARG A 24 2.03 5.11 -3.96
N GLY A 25 0.86 5.28 -3.35
CA GLY A 25 0.33 4.34 -2.36
C GLY A 25 0.13 2.94 -2.96
N ASP A 26 -0.49 2.85 -4.13
CA ASP A 26 -0.74 1.61 -4.87
C ASP A 26 0.55 0.90 -5.29
N ASP A 27 1.54 1.65 -5.80
CA ASP A 27 2.85 1.11 -6.16
C ASP A 27 3.51 0.46 -4.94
N LEU A 28 3.54 1.15 -3.80
CA LEU A 28 4.10 0.64 -2.55
C LEU A 28 3.30 -0.53 -1.98
N PHE A 29 1.98 -0.49 -2.11
CA PHE A 29 1.10 -1.58 -1.71
C PHE A 29 1.34 -2.83 -2.56
N SER A 30 1.60 -2.68 -3.86
CA SER A 30 1.89 -3.79 -4.77
C SER A 30 3.18 -4.53 -4.42
N ILE A 31 4.15 -3.83 -3.83
CA ILE A 31 5.42 -4.40 -3.35
C ILE A 31 5.42 -4.69 -1.84
N SER A 32 4.24 -4.78 -1.21
CA SER A 32 4.04 -5.10 0.21
C SER A 32 4.66 -4.11 1.21
N ILE A 33 5.00 -2.90 0.78
CA ILE A 33 5.53 -1.85 1.66
C ILE A 33 4.35 -1.07 2.29
N TYR A 34 3.54 -1.77 3.11
CA TYR A 34 2.28 -1.24 3.63
C TYR A 34 2.45 -0.01 4.52
N ARG A 35 3.55 0.09 5.28
CA ARG A 35 3.79 1.25 6.14
C ARG A 35 3.84 2.56 5.34
N TYR A 36 4.58 2.56 4.23
CA TYR A 36 4.70 3.75 3.39
C TYR A 36 3.46 3.95 2.53
N ALA A 37 2.83 2.88 2.03
CA ALA A 37 1.55 2.99 1.33
C ALA A 37 0.47 3.67 2.18
N LYS A 38 0.43 3.37 3.49
CA LYS A 38 -0.48 4.02 4.44
C LYS A 38 -0.27 5.53 4.50
N ASP A 39 0.98 5.98 4.57
CA ASP A 39 1.31 7.41 4.64
C ASP A 39 0.86 8.14 3.38
N TRP A 40 1.00 7.52 2.19
CA TRP A 40 0.53 8.11 0.93
C TRP A 40 -0.99 8.18 0.83
N TYR A 41 -1.71 7.13 1.22
CA TYR A 41 -3.18 7.16 1.24
C TYR A 41 -3.73 8.15 2.29
N ALA A 42 -3.06 8.28 3.45
CA ALA A 42 -3.42 9.28 4.45
C ALA A 42 -3.27 10.71 3.91
N ARG A 43 -2.17 11.00 3.22
CA ARG A 43 -1.99 12.30 2.53
C ARG A 43 -3.03 12.51 1.42
N ALA A 44 -3.45 11.46 0.72
CA ALA A 44 -4.51 11.57 -0.28
C ALA A 44 -5.86 11.93 0.38
N LEU A 45 -6.14 11.37 1.56
CA LEU A 45 -7.34 11.67 2.35
C LEU A 45 -7.34 13.14 2.85
N GLU A 46 -6.18 13.70 3.18
CA GLU A 46 -6.06 15.10 3.60
C GLU A 46 -6.39 16.11 2.48
N LEU A 47 -6.37 15.68 1.21
CA LEU A 47 -6.74 16.55 0.08
C LEU A 47 -8.25 16.71 -0.11
N HIS A 48 -9.08 15.91 0.57
CA HIS A 48 -10.54 15.97 0.48
C HIS A 48 -11.14 15.89 -0.94
N VAL A 49 -10.38 15.35 -1.89
CA VAL A 49 -10.84 15.18 -3.29
C VAL A 49 -11.78 13.99 -3.40
N ASN A 50 -11.41 12.85 -2.80
CA ASN A 50 -12.24 11.64 -2.81
C ASN A 50 -11.97 10.78 -1.57
N ASP A 51 -12.57 11.22 -0.45
CA ASP A 51 -12.39 10.59 0.86
C ASP A 51 -12.87 9.15 0.88
N LYS A 52 -13.88 8.82 0.06
CA LYS A 52 -14.38 7.46 -0.08
C LYS A 52 -13.30 6.54 -0.64
N LEU A 53 -12.66 6.94 -1.75
CA LEU A 53 -11.61 6.14 -2.37
C LEU A 53 -10.38 6.01 -1.46
N ALA A 54 -9.88 7.13 -0.90
CA ALA A 54 -8.73 7.10 0.00
C ALA A 54 -9.01 6.28 1.27
N GLY A 55 -10.21 6.39 1.83
CA GLY A 55 -10.67 5.57 2.95
C GLY A 55 -10.75 4.09 2.62
N GLN A 56 -11.25 3.72 1.43
CA GLN A 56 -11.26 2.33 0.96
C GLN A 56 -9.84 1.75 0.86
N LYS A 57 -8.90 2.49 0.26
CA LYS A 57 -7.49 2.07 0.16
C LYS A 57 -6.83 1.86 1.52
N LEU A 58 -7.07 2.76 2.48
CA LEU A 58 -6.60 2.61 3.86
C LEU A 58 -7.20 1.38 4.55
N ASN A 59 -8.49 1.09 4.31
CA ASN A 59 -9.14 -0.07 4.88
C ASN A 59 -8.57 -1.38 4.29
N GLU A 60 -8.42 -1.46 2.97
CA GLU A 60 -7.77 -2.58 2.28
C GLU A 60 -6.35 -2.84 2.81
N LEU A 61 -5.59 -1.77 3.03
CA LEU A 61 -4.26 -1.83 3.62
C LEU A 61 -4.28 -2.37 5.05
N SER A 62 -5.24 -1.95 5.87
CA SER A 62 -5.36 -2.42 7.25
C SER A 62 -5.62 -3.93 7.36
N ILE A 63 -6.33 -4.49 6.38
CA ILE A 63 -6.62 -5.93 6.28
C ILE A 63 -5.34 -6.70 5.93
N LYS A 64 -4.54 -6.22 4.96
CA LYS A 64 -3.28 -6.88 4.55
C LYS A 64 -2.13 -6.70 5.54
N GLN A 65 -1.98 -5.51 6.13
CA GLN A 65 -0.92 -5.22 7.09
C GLN A 65 -1.00 -6.14 8.34
N LYS A 66 -2.23 -6.47 8.79
CA LYS A 66 -2.47 -7.42 9.88
C LYS A 66 -2.04 -8.86 9.54
N PHE A 67 -2.04 -9.21 8.25
CA PHE A 67 -1.59 -10.52 7.78
C PHE A 67 -0.07 -10.64 7.81
N GLU A 68 0.66 -9.56 7.46
CA GLU A 68 2.13 -9.59 7.36
C GLU A 68 2.89 -9.42 8.69
N GLN A 69 2.30 -8.78 9.70
CA GLN A 69 2.91 -8.71 11.04
C GLN A 69 3.18 -10.10 11.66
N LYS A 70 2.48 -11.14 11.21
CA LYS A 70 2.69 -12.51 11.70
C LYS A 70 3.78 -13.28 10.92
N ALA A 71 4.15 -12.84 9.72
CA ALA A 71 5.08 -13.55 8.84
C ALA A 71 6.56 -13.30 9.18
N ILE A 72 6.90 -12.14 9.76
CA ILE A 72 8.29 -11.84 10.18
C ILE A 72 8.76 -12.81 11.27
N LEU A 73 7.86 -13.19 12.18
CA LEU A 73 8.19 -14.09 13.28
C LEU A 73 8.49 -15.52 12.80
N THR A 74 7.78 -16.00 11.78
CA THR A 74 7.99 -17.35 11.25
C THR A 74 9.31 -17.47 10.49
N ILE A 75 9.68 -16.45 9.68
CA ILE A 75 10.94 -16.44 8.95
C ILE A 75 12.15 -16.42 9.90
N LEU A 76 12.09 -15.63 10.99
CA LEU A 76 13.17 -15.58 11.99
C LEU A 76 13.36 -16.92 12.71
N VAL A 77 12.27 -17.60 13.08
CA VAL A 77 12.33 -18.92 13.73
C VAL A 77 12.96 -19.96 12.81
N VAL A 78 12.59 -19.98 11.53
CA VAL A 78 13.16 -20.92 10.56
C VAL A 78 14.65 -20.68 10.34
N ALA A 79 15.09 -19.42 10.23
CA ALA A 79 16.50 -19.09 10.05
C ALA A 79 17.38 -19.56 11.22
N VAL A 80 16.92 -19.38 12.46
CA VAL A 80 17.68 -19.80 13.67
C VAL A 80 17.81 -21.32 13.74
N VAL A 81 16.75 -22.07 13.41
CA VAL A 81 16.76 -23.54 13.44
C VAL A 81 17.74 -24.10 12.40
N VAL A 82 17.72 -23.58 11.17
CA VAL A 82 18.60 -24.04 10.10
C VAL A 82 20.07 -23.79 10.45
N ILE A 83 20.40 -22.61 10.99
CA ILE A 83 21.77 -22.29 11.39
C ILE A 83 22.25 -23.20 12.52
N GLY A 84 21.41 -23.46 13.53
CA GLY A 84 21.75 -24.34 14.64
C GLY A 84 22.03 -25.79 14.20
N VAL A 85 21.19 -26.34 13.33
CA VAL A 85 21.35 -27.70 12.81
C VAL A 85 22.64 -27.85 11.98
N VAL A 86 22.96 -26.85 11.15
CA VAL A 86 24.17 -26.87 10.32
C VAL A 86 25.45 -26.82 11.16
N TRP A 87 25.48 -26.05 12.25
CA TRP A 87 26.63 -25.99 13.15
C TRP A 87 26.84 -27.30 13.94
N ILE A 88 25.76 -27.96 14.36
CA ILE A 88 25.82 -29.23 15.11
C ILE A 88 26.34 -30.39 14.24
N MET A 89 26.13 -30.34 12.93
CA MET A 89 26.56 -31.39 11.99
C MET A 89 28.00 -31.18 11.48
N ASN A 90 28.60 -30.02 11.73
CA ASN A 90 29.95 -29.64 11.31
C ASN A 90 30.95 -29.54 12.48
N ILE A 91 30.62 -30.12 13.64
CA ILE A 91 31.51 -30.28 14.80
C ILE A 91 31.81 -31.77 15.03
#